data_AF-A0A0S4R0Y0-F1
#
_entry.id   AF-A0A0S4R0Y0-F1
#
_cell.length_a   1.000
_cell.length_b   1.000
_cell.length_c   1.000
_cell.angle_alpha   90.00
_cell.angle_beta   90.00
_cell.angle_gamma   90.00
#
_symmetry.space_group_name_H-M   'P 1'
#
loop_
_entity.id
_entity.type
_entity.pdbx_description
1 polymer ?
#
loop_
_entity_poly.entity_id
_entity_poly.type
_entity_poly.pdbx_seq_one_letter_code
_entity_poly.pdbx_strand_id
1 'polypeptide(L)'
;MQISYSFNRFMHGVVLREVKKIRYLKIAGLKIAIKPFYLSFDTLKQILKYLDEDYPRKKDGKPFSYTELKEVDFLRHIAFLECVCAENGYTLNLE
;
A
#
# COMPACT_ATOMS: atom_id res chain seq x y z
N MET A 1 12.02 5.59 19.58
CA MET A 1 11.74 4.92 18.29
C MET A 1 10.62 5.68 17.57
N GLN A 2 10.96 6.77 16.88
CA GLN A 2 9.98 7.68 16.24
C GLN A 2 9.72 7.34 14.76
N ILE A 3 10.58 6.53 14.14
CA ILE A 3 10.57 6.26 12.69
C ILE A 3 9.30 5.49 12.26
N SER A 4 8.89 4.46 13.01
CA SER A 4 7.70 3.66 12.68
C SER A 4 6.38 4.43 12.82
N TYR A 5 6.30 5.40 13.73
CA TYR A 5 5.11 6.23 13.91
C TYR A 5 4.94 7.21 12.73
N SER A 6 6.02 7.87 12.34
CA SER A 6 6.03 8.80 11.19
C SER A 6 5.64 8.09 9.90
N PHE A 7 6.20 6.89 9.66
CA PHE A 7 5.85 6.07 8.49
C PHE A 7 4.40 5.60 8.49
N ASN A 8 3.88 5.16 9.63
CA ASN A 8 2.48 4.77 9.72
C ASN A 8 1.54 5.96 9.46
N ARG A 9 1.88 7.14 9.98
CA ARG A 9 1.15 8.38 9.69
C ARG A 9 1.24 8.76 8.21
N PHE A 10 2.40 8.61 7.58
CA PHE A 10 2.57 8.87 6.15
C PHE A 10 1.71 7.93 5.29
N MET A 11 1.73 6.62 5.56
CA MET A 11 0.89 5.66 4.83
C MET A 11 -0.60 6.00 4.92
N HIS A 12 -1.09 6.23 6.14
CA HIS A 12 -2.52 6.50 6.35
C HIS A 12 -2.94 7.92 5.95
N GLY A 13 -2.06 8.89 6.17
CA GLY A 13 -2.33 10.31 5.98
C GLY A 13 -2.15 10.77 4.54
N VAL A 14 -1.30 10.11 3.78
CA VAL A 14 -0.92 10.51 2.41
C VAL A 14 -1.20 9.38 1.44
N VAL A 15 -0.41 8.30 1.48
CA VAL A 15 -0.41 7.25 0.44
C VAL A 15 -1.78 6.62 0.24
N LEU A 16 -2.42 6.12 1.30
CA LEU A 16 -3.73 5.47 1.19
C LEU A 16 -4.84 6.46 0.79
N ARG A 17 -4.69 7.76 1.11
CA ARG A 17 -5.66 8.77 0.68
C ARG A 17 -5.58 8.98 -0.83
N GLU A 18 -4.38 9.04 -1.37
CA GLU A 18 -4.17 9.13 -2.81
C GLU A 18 -4.70 7.90 -3.53
N VAL A 19 -4.38 6.69 -3.06
CA VAL A 19 -4.89 5.44 -3.65
C VAL A 19 -6.43 5.41 -3.64
N LYS A 20 -7.08 5.94 -2.60
CA LYS A 20 -8.55 6.03 -2.52
C LYS A 20 -9.19 6.92 -3.60
N LYS A 21 -8.46 7.87 -4.17
CA LYS A 21 -8.95 8.73 -5.27
C LYS A 21 -9.08 7.98 -6.59
N ILE A 22 -8.34 6.88 -6.74
CA ILE A 22 -8.40 6.04 -7.94
C ILE A 22 -9.72 5.28 -7.95
N ARG A 23 -10.55 5.52 -8.98
CA ARG A 23 -11.90 4.93 -9.09
C ARG A 23 -11.86 3.41 -9.23
N TYR A 24 -10.93 2.92 -10.04
CA TYR A 24 -10.66 1.50 -10.28
C TYR A 24 -9.16 1.29 -10.29
N LEU A 25 -8.64 0.64 -9.25
CA LEU A 25 -7.23 0.26 -9.18
C LEU A 25 -7.09 -1.12 -9.81
N LYS A 26 -6.63 -1.15 -11.05
CA LYS A 26 -6.30 -2.37 -11.79
C LYS A 26 -4.90 -2.81 -11.40
N ILE A 27 -4.73 -4.12 -11.20
CA ILE A 27 -3.41 -4.69 -10.92
C ILE A 27 -3.15 -5.66 -12.05
N ALA A 28 -2.41 -5.19 -13.05
CA ALA A 28 -2.29 -5.85 -14.34
C ALA A 28 -1.75 -7.27 -14.20
N GLY A 29 -0.72 -7.46 -13.37
CA GLY A 29 -0.11 -8.76 -13.09
C GLY A 29 -1.09 -9.81 -12.55
N LEU A 30 -2.11 -9.38 -11.79
CA LEU A 30 -3.07 -10.27 -11.15
C LEU A 30 -4.42 -10.35 -11.88
N LYS A 31 -4.62 -9.56 -12.94
CA LYS A 31 -5.90 -9.43 -13.68
C LYS A 31 -7.09 -9.11 -12.77
N ILE A 32 -6.85 -8.39 -11.68
CA ILE A 32 -7.90 -7.94 -10.76
C ILE A 32 -8.09 -6.43 -10.86
N ALA A 33 -9.26 -5.97 -10.46
CA ALA A 33 -9.54 -4.56 -10.24
C ALA A 33 -10.26 -4.40 -8.90
N ILE A 34 -9.77 -3.49 -8.06
CA ILE A 34 -10.44 -3.10 -6.82
C ILE A 34 -11.00 -1.69 -6.96
N LYS A 35 -11.96 -1.34 -6.09
CA LYS A 35 -12.51 0.02 -5.98
C LYS A 35 -12.08 0.64 -4.65
N PRO A 36 -10.88 1.24 -4.55
CA PRO A 36 -10.33 1.76 -3.29
C PRO A 36 -11.25 2.71 -2.53
N PHE A 37 -12.01 3.52 -3.26
CA PHE A 37 -12.96 4.48 -2.69
C PHE A 37 -13.94 3.86 -1.69
N TYR A 38 -14.47 2.66 -1.99
CA TYR A 38 -15.47 1.99 -1.15
C TYR A 38 -14.89 1.17 0.00
N LEU A 39 -13.56 1.03 0.08
CA LEU A 39 -12.91 0.24 1.12
C LEU A 39 -12.58 1.11 2.34
N SER A 40 -12.68 0.55 3.54
CA SER A 40 -12.10 1.22 4.72
C SER A 40 -10.58 1.36 4.54
N PHE A 41 -9.95 2.32 5.22
CA PHE A 41 -8.49 2.46 5.17
C PHE A 41 -7.78 1.17 5.60
N ASP A 42 -8.31 0.49 6.62
CA ASP A 42 -7.71 -0.75 7.11
C ASP A 42 -7.86 -1.88 6.08
N THR A 43 -9.05 -2.04 5.49
CA THR A 43 -9.29 -3.05 4.45
C THR A 43 -8.43 -2.80 3.22
N LEU A 44 -8.35 -1.55 2.73
CA LEU A 44 -7.50 -1.20 1.61
C LEU A 44 -6.03 -1.51 1.91
N LYS A 45 -5.55 -1.10 3.08
CA LYS A 45 -4.20 -1.41 3.55
C LYS A 45 -3.92 -2.90 3.54
N GLN A 46 -4.79 -3.73 4.12
CA GLN A 46 -4.57 -5.18 4.14
C GLN A 46 -4.53 -5.76 2.74
N ILE A 47 -5.49 -5.37 1.89
CA ILE A 47 -5.54 -5.81 0.49
C ILE A 47 -4.22 -5.48 -0.23
N LEU A 48 -3.75 -4.24 -0.15
CA LEU A 48 -2.51 -3.82 -0.80
C LEU A 48 -1.28 -4.61 -0.31
N LYS A 49 -1.20 -4.96 0.98
CA LYS A 49 -0.14 -5.82 1.52
C LYS A 49 -0.18 -7.24 0.98
N TYR A 50 -1.37 -7.78 0.74
CA TYR A 50 -1.53 -9.12 0.20
C TYR A 50 -1.18 -9.21 -1.28
N LEU A 51 -1.39 -8.11 -2.01
CA LEU A 51 -1.14 -7.98 -3.44
C LEU A 51 0.32 -7.70 -3.78
N ASP A 52 1.04 -7.08 -2.85
CA ASP A 52 2.49 -6.94 -2.91
C ASP A 52 3.13 -8.32 -2.61
N GLU A 53 3.65 -8.97 -3.65
CA GLU A 53 4.26 -10.30 -3.56
C GLU A 53 5.55 -10.28 -2.73
N ASP A 54 6.28 -9.16 -2.77
CA ASP A 54 7.54 -8.97 -2.06
C ASP A 54 7.34 -8.45 -0.63
N TYR A 55 6.09 -8.21 -0.22
CA TYR A 55 5.79 -7.73 1.13
C TYR A 55 6.16 -8.77 2.19
N PRO A 56 6.89 -8.40 3.26
CA PRO A 56 7.36 -9.35 4.25
C PRO A 56 6.20 -9.93 5.08
N ARG A 57 6.26 -11.25 5.29
CA ARG A 57 5.21 -12.04 5.94
C ARG A 57 5.73 -12.76 7.18
N LYS A 58 4.80 -12.99 8.11
CA LYS A 58 4.93 -13.88 9.27
C LYS A 58 5.02 -15.32 8.79
N LYS A 59 5.46 -16.22 9.68
CA LYS A 59 5.54 -17.66 9.42
C LYS A 59 4.19 -18.29 9.04
N ASP A 60 3.08 -17.70 9.49
CA ASP A 60 1.72 -18.12 9.16
C ASP A 60 1.18 -17.51 7.85
N GLY A 61 2.04 -16.84 7.08
CA GLY A 61 1.70 -16.21 5.81
C GLY A 61 0.99 -14.85 5.91
N LYS A 62 0.71 -14.36 7.12
CA LYS A 62 0.11 -13.03 7.31
C LYS A 62 1.14 -11.92 7.07
N PRO A 63 0.77 -10.81 6.39
CA PRO A 63 1.68 -9.68 6.20
C PRO A 63 2.04 -9.02 7.53
N PHE A 64 3.29 -8.56 7.66
CA PHE A 64 3.70 -7.75 8.81
C PHE A 64 2.89 -6.45 8.94
N SER A 65 2.65 -6.02 10.17
CA SER A 65 2.15 -4.66 10.45
C SER A 65 3.20 -3.61 10.06
N TYR A 66 2.77 -2.38 9.77
CA TYR A 66 3.73 -1.32 9.43
C TYR A 66 4.69 -0.99 10.58
N THR A 67 4.28 -1.24 11.82
CA THR A 67 5.15 -1.10 13.00
C THR A 67 6.21 -2.18 13.12
N GLU A 68 6.05 -3.31 12.43
CA GLU A 68 7.01 -4.42 12.39
C GLU A 68 7.96 -4.33 11.18
N LEU A 69 7.72 -3.42 10.22
CA LEU A 69 8.55 -3.29 9.02
C LEU A 69 9.90 -2.62 9.32
N LYS A 70 10.94 -3.09 8.62
CA LYS A 70 12.16 -2.31 8.47
C LYS A 70 11.93 -1.19 7.45
N GLU A 71 12.73 -0.14 7.54
CA GLU A 71 12.66 1.00 6.62
C GLU A 71 12.75 0.58 5.15
N VAL A 72 13.66 -0.33 4.82
CA VAL A 72 13.81 -0.84 3.45
C VAL A 72 12.55 -1.55 2.93
N ASP A 73 11.88 -2.33 3.78
CA ASP A 73 10.65 -3.05 3.40
C ASP A 73 9.50 -2.06 3.17
N PHE A 74 9.47 -1.01 4.00
CA PHE A 74 8.50 0.07 3.88
C PHE A 74 8.68 0.86 2.58
N LEU A 75 9.91 1.24 2.25
CA LEU A 75 10.22 1.95 0.99
C LEU A 75 9.91 1.11 -0.24
N ARG A 76 10.21 -0.20 -0.20
CA ARG A 76 9.82 -1.14 -1.27
C ARG A 76 8.31 -1.20 -1.46
N HIS A 77 7.56 -1.27 -0.37
CA HIS A 77 6.10 -1.26 -0.43
C HIS A 77 5.55 0.04 -1.04
N ILE A 78 6.13 1.19 -0.72
CA ILE A 78 5.75 2.46 -1.36
C ILE A 78 6.04 2.43 -2.86
N ALA A 79 7.24 2.00 -3.26
CA ALA A 79 7.61 1.91 -4.67
C ALA A 79 6.66 0.97 -5.45
N PHE A 80 6.27 -0.16 -4.83
CA PHE A 80 5.22 -1.04 -5.39
C PHE A 80 3.91 -0.26 -5.62
N LEU A 81 3.44 0.51 -4.63
CA LEU A 81 2.22 1.29 -4.75
C LEU A 81 2.31 2.39 -5.80
N GLU A 82 3.47 3.05 -5.92
CA GLU A 82 3.74 4.02 -6.98
C GLU A 82 3.63 3.38 -8.37
N CYS A 83 4.24 2.21 -8.57
CA CYS A 83 4.13 1.45 -9.82
C CYS A 83 2.67 1.10 -10.13
N VAL A 84 1.94 0.54 -9.16
CA VAL A 84 0.53 0.17 -9.35
C VAL A 84 -0.31 1.41 -9.68
N CYS A 85 -0.08 2.55 -9.04
CA CYS A 85 -0.81 3.78 -9.36
C CYS A 85 -0.45 4.28 -10.77
N ALA A 86 0.83 4.26 -11.13
CA ALA A 86 1.31 4.68 -12.44
C ALA A 86 0.73 3.82 -13.58
N GLU A 87 0.62 2.50 -13.38
CA GLU A 87 -0.06 1.57 -14.30
C GLU A 87 -1.54 1.93 -14.51
N ASN A 88 -2.15 2.63 -13.55
CA ASN A 88 -3.52 3.14 -13.63
C ASN A 88 -3.61 4.59 -14.14
N GLY A 89 -2.50 5.15 -14.64
CA GLY A 89 -2.43 6.53 -15.11
C GLY A 89 -2.54 7.56 -13.99
N TYR A 90 -2.17 7.19 -12.75
CA TYR A 90 -2.23 8.06 -11.58
C TYR A 90 -0.85 8.20 -10.94
N THR A 91 -0.37 9.43 -10.81
CA THR A 91 0.85 9.73 -10.05
C THR A 91 0.48 10.01 -8.59
N LEU A 92 1.08 9.28 -7.65
CA LEU A 92 0.89 9.54 -6.23
C LEU A 92 1.44 10.93 -5.88
N ASN A 93 0.59 11.78 -5.30
CA ASN A 93 1.06 13.03 -4.71
C ASN A 93 1.46 12.76 -3.26
N LEU A 94 2.77 12.71 -3.01
CA LEU A 94 3.35 12.38 -1.72
C LEU A 94 3.82 13.61 -0.91
N GLU A 95 3.59 14.81 -1.44
CA GLU A 95 3.94 16.10 -0.82
C GLU A 95 2.89 16.57 0.21
#